data_AF-A0A949E3V2-F1
#
_entry.id   AF-A0A949E3V2-F1
#
_cell.length_a   1.000
_cell.length_b   1.000
_cell.length_c   1.000
_cell.angle_alpha   90.00
_cell.angle_beta   90.00
_cell.angle_gamma   90.00
#
_symmetry.space_group_name_H-M   'P 1'
#
loop_
_entity.id
_entity.type
_entity.pdbx_description
1 polymer ?
#
loop_
_entity_poly.entity_id
_entity_poly.type
_entity_poly.pdbx_seq_one_letter_code
_entity_poly.pdbx_strand_id
1 'polypeptide(L)'
;MSLDTLPDRPTTAVLQNTVTDFLAASLPNVKRAVVVKLVPIDQDEGTWEAEAEVWQPNATIESLGMQTRRPVLDRMSYLVRLDRNLQISAYGLKDSVTTSE
;
A
#
# COMPACT_ATOMS: atom_id res chain seq x y z
N MET A 1 -32.72 -12.57 20.92
CA MET A 1 -31.77 -11.46 21.04
C MET A 1 -30.61 -11.83 20.14
N SER A 2 -30.61 -11.30 18.92
CA SER A 2 -29.62 -11.66 17.91
C SER A 2 -28.28 -11.03 18.30
N LEU A 3 -27.25 -11.84 18.55
CA LEU A 3 -25.89 -11.36 18.42
C LEU A 3 -25.65 -11.23 16.91
N ASP A 4 -25.75 -10.00 16.41
CA ASP A 4 -25.12 -9.63 15.14
C ASP A 4 -23.62 -9.86 15.30
N THR A 5 -23.15 -11.01 14.85
CA THR A 5 -21.72 -11.29 14.68
C THR A 5 -21.24 -10.42 13.53
N LEU A 6 -20.88 -9.16 13.84
CA LEU A 6 -19.99 -8.39 12.98
C LEU A 6 -18.76 -9.28 12.69
N PRO A 7 -18.29 -9.38 11.44
CA PRO A 7 -17.03 -10.05 11.19
C PRO A 7 -15.95 -9.29 11.96
N ASP A 8 -15.46 -9.88 13.05
CA ASP A 8 -14.54 -9.28 14.03
C ASP A 8 -13.18 -8.91 13.42
N ARG A 9 -12.95 -9.28 12.15
CA ARG A 9 -11.73 -9.04 11.42
C ARG A 9 -11.99 -8.80 9.92
N PRO A 10 -11.44 -7.73 9.32
CA PRO A 10 -11.48 -7.55 7.88
C PRO A 10 -10.77 -8.70 7.18
N THR A 11 -11.31 -9.12 6.03
CA THR A 11 -10.70 -10.18 5.23
C THR A 11 -9.43 -9.67 4.55
N THR A 12 -8.52 -10.58 4.20
CA THR A 12 -7.32 -10.26 3.42
C THR A 12 -7.66 -9.48 2.13
N ALA A 13 -8.72 -9.85 1.43
CA ALA A 13 -9.15 -9.17 0.21
C ALA A 13 -9.58 -7.72 0.47
N VAL A 14 -10.30 -7.46 1.57
CA VAL A 14 -10.69 -6.10 1.96
C VAL A 14 -9.46 -5.27 2.30
N LEU A 15 -8.53 -5.81 3.10
CA LEU A 15 -7.28 -5.13 3.45
C LEU A 15 -6.44 -4.80 2.20
N GLN A 16 -6.33 -5.75 1.25
CA GLN A 16 -5.60 -5.54 0.00
C GLN A 16 -6.22 -4.45 -0.87
N ASN A 17 -7.56 -4.44 -0.98
CA ASN A 17 -8.28 -3.42 -1.74
C ASN A 17 -8.12 -2.05 -1.09
N THR A 18 -8.30 -1.93 0.23
CA THR A 18 -8.10 -0.67 0.98
C THR A 18 -6.71 -0.10 0.74
N VAL A 19 -5.66 -0.92 0.87
CA VAL A 19 -4.28 -0.48 0.64
C VAL A 19 -4.06 -0.05 -0.81
N THR A 20 -4.59 -0.80 -1.77
CA THR A 20 -4.45 -0.51 -3.20
C THR A 20 -5.14 0.81 -3.57
N ASP A 21 -6.38 1.00 -3.11
CA ASP A 21 -7.17 2.22 -3.33
C ASP A 21 -6.52 3.44 -2.67
N PHE A 22 -6.04 3.28 -1.44
CA PHE A 22 -5.32 4.33 -0.73
C PHE A 22 -4.05 4.76 -1.47
N LEU A 23 -3.22 3.81 -1.92
CA LEU A 23 -1.99 4.12 -2.65
C LEU A 23 -2.28 4.77 -4.00
N ALA A 24 -3.31 4.30 -4.71
CA ALA A 24 -3.72 4.89 -5.98
C ALA A 24 -4.24 6.33 -5.82
N ALA A 25 -4.91 6.65 -4.70
CA ALA A 25 -5.40 7.99 -4.41
C ALA A 25 -4.31 8.93 -3.86
N SER A 26 -3.35 8.40 -3.11
CA SER A 26 -2.36 9.20 -2.36
C SER A 26 -1.08 9.47 -3.14
N LEU A 27 -0.76 8.64 -4.14
CA LEU A 27 0.47 8.77 -4.92
C LEU A 27 0.18 9.30 -6.33
N PRO A 28 1.07 10.13 -6.89
CA PRO A 28 0.87 10.68 -8.23
C PRO A 28 1.07 9.61 -9.30
N ASN A 29 0.26 9.63 -10.37
CA ASN A 29 0.49 8.86 -11.59
C ASN A 29 0.66 7.34 -11.42
N VAL A 30 0.08 6.73 -10.38
CA VAL A 30 0.11 5.27 -10.18
C VAL A 30 -0.48 4.56 -11.39
N LYS A 31 0.30 3.69 -12.03
CA LYS A 31 -0.16 2.82 -13.13
C LYS A 31 -0.64 1.47 -12.63
N ARG A 32 -0.07 1.02 -11.53
CA ARG A 32 -0.42 -0.23 -10.87
C ARG A 32 0.03 -0.19 -9.42
N ALA A 33 -0.77 -0.76 -8.53
CA ALA A 33 -0.37 -1.09 -7.17
C ALA A 33 -0.77 -2.56 -6.90
N VAL A 34 0.09 -3.30 -6.21
CA VAL A 34 -0.16 -4.69 -5.83
C VAL A 34 0.36 -4.91 -4.42
N VAL A 35 -0.50 -5.39 -3.52
CA VAL A 35 -0.07 -5.86 -2.19
C VAL A 35 0.63 -7.21 -2.33
N VAL A 36 1.92 -7.25 -2.01
CA VAL A 36 2.77 -8.44 -2.13
C VAL A 36 2.93 -9.19 -0.81
N LYS A 37 2.70 -8.51 0.32
CA LYS A 37 2.73 -9.10 1.65
C LYS A 37 1.71 -8.39 2.55
N LEU A 38 1.07 -9.16 3.43
CA LEU A 38 0.18 -8.63 4.46
C LEU A 38 0.43 -9.42 5.74
N VAL A 39 0.80 -8.74 6.81
CA VAL A 39 1.07 -9.36 8.11
C VAL A 39 0.32 -8.62 9.22
N PRO A 40 -0.35 -9.32 10.14
CA PRO A 40 -0.80 -8.69 11.37
C PRO A 40 0.42 -8.36 12.25
N ILE A 41 0.50 -7.12 12.72
CA ILE A 41 1.57 -6.67 13.62
C ILE A 41 1.12 -6.61 15.08
N ASP A 42 -0.18 -6.41 15.30
CA ASP A 42 -0.84 -6.53 16.60
C ASP A 42 -2.19 -7.23 16.39
N GLN A 43 -2.37 -8.39 17.03
CA GLN A 43 -3.60 -9.17 16.89
C GLN A 43 -4.72 -8.68 17.80
N ASP A 44 -4.38 -8.08 18.94
CA ASP A 44 -5.33 -7.61 19.95
C ASP A 44 -5.91 -6.25 19.54
N GLU A 45 -5.07 -5.38 18.98
CA GLU A 45 -5.51 -4.09 18.41
C GLU A 45 -6.09 -4.25 17.00
N GLY A 46 -5.80 -5.37 16.33
CA GLY A 46 -6.18 -5.59 14.94
C GLY A 46 -5.47 -4.60 14.03
N THR A 47 -4.14 -4.61 14.07
CA THR A 47 -3.30 -3.76 13.20
C THR A 47 -2.55 -4.64 12.22
N TRP A 48 -2.53 -4.23 10.94
CA TRP A 48 -1.79 -4.90 9.88
C TRP A 48 -0.74 -3.99 9.28
N GLU A 49 0.31 -4.61 8.77
CA GLU A 49 1.28 -4.00 7.88
C GLU A 49 1.21 -4.71 6.52
N ALA A 50 1.02 -3.91 5.47
CA ALA A 50 0.98 -4.35 4.09
C ALA A 50 2.23 -3.84 3.36
N GLU A 51 2.93 -4.74 2.68
CA GLU A 51 3.92 -4.38 1.69
C GLU A 51 3.25 -4.35 0.31
N ALA A 52 3.42 -3.25 -0.40
CA ALA A 52 2.87 -3.06 -1.73
C ALA A 52 3.97 -2.64 -2.72
N GLU A 53 3.90 -3.18 -3.93
CA GLU A 53 4.68 -2.69 -5.06
C GLU A 53 3.82 -1.74 -5.88
N VAL A 54 4.36 -0.56 -6.16
CA VAL A 54 3.71 0.51 -6.93
C VAL A 54 4.55 0.81 -8.16
N TRP A 55 3.89 0.86 -9.32
CA TRP A 55 4.50 1.23 -10.60
C TRP A 55 4.07 2.63 -11.01
N GLN A 56 5.05 3.53 -11.16
CA GLN A 56 4.85 4.92 -11.57
C GLN A 56 5.79 5.25 -12.75
N PRO A 57 5.44 6.22 -13.61
CA PRO A 57 6.38 6.71 -14.62
C PRO A 57 7.71 7.12 -14.01
N ASN A 58 8.80 6.79 -14.68
CA ASN A 58 10.13 7.18 -14.24
C ASN A 58 10.30 8.71 -14.37
N ALA A 59 10.36 9.40 -13.25
CA ALA A 59 10.41 10.87 -13.19
C ALA A 59 11.67 11.45 -13.88
N THR A 60 12.79 10.72 -13.87
CA THR A 60 14.02 11.12 -14.55
C THR A 60 13.82 11.14 -16.06
N ILE A 61 13.21 10.10 -16.62
CA ILE A 61 12.92 10.01 -18.06
C ILE A 61 11.90 11.07 -18.48
N GLU A 62 10.87 11.32 -17.67
CA GLU A 62 9.88 12.38 -17.91
C GLU A 62 10.54 13.78 -17.90
N SER A 63 11.37 14.07 -16.91
CA SER A 63 12.05 15.38 -16.79
C SER A 63 13.05 15.64 -17.92
N LEU A 64 13.65 14.60 -18.48
CA LEU A 64 14.56 14.69 -19.63
C LEU A 64 13.81 14.82 -20.97
N GLY A 65 12.48 14.83 -20.97
CA GLY A 65 11.66 14.97 -22.18
C GLY A 65 11.83 13.82 -23.18
N MET A 66 12.31 12.67 -22.72
CA MET A 66 12.60 11.54 -23.59
C MET A 66 11.31 10.87 -24.06
N GLN A 67 11.07 10.92 -25.37
CA GLN A 67 9.97 10.17 -25.98
C GLN A 67 10.33 8.69 -26.04
N THR A 68 9.71 7.91 -25.16
CA THR A 68 9.81 6.45 -25.17
C THR A 68 8.64 5.86 -25.94
N ARG A 69 8.86 4.76 -26.68
CA ARG A 69 7.76 4.05 -27.39
C ARG A 69 6.76 3.43 -26.41
N ARG A 70 7.20 3.13 -25.20
CA ARG A 70 6.38 2.65 -24.07
C ARG A 70 6.88 3.32 -22.80
N PRO A 71 5.98 3.75 -21.89
CA PRO A 71 6.38 4.33 -20.62
C PRO A 71 7.33 3.41 -19.86
N VAL A 72 8.47 3.96 -19.44
CA VAL A 72 9.35 3.28 -18.49
C VAL A 72 8.81 3.55 -17.10
N LEU A 73 8.59 2.48 -16.33
CA LEU A 73 8.01 2.56 -15.00
C LEU A 73 9.06 2.21 -13.96
N ASP A 74 9.13 3.01 -12.92
CA ASP A 74 9.82 2.65 -11.69
C ASP A 74 8.91 1.79 -10.83
N ARG A 75 9.49 0.76 -10.21
CA ARG A 75 8.81 -0.07 -9.22
C ARG A 75 9.31 0.32 -7.84
N MET A 76 8.41 0.87 -7.03
CA MET A 76 8.67 1.29 -5.66
C MET A 76 7.97 0.37 -4.68
N SER A 77 8.65 -0.01 -3.60
CA SER A 77 8.06 -0.79 -2.50
C SER A 77 7.61 0.15 -1.39
N TYR A 78 6.34 0.05 -1.00
CA TYR A 78 5.74 0.79 0.11
C TYR A 78 5.37 -0.15 1.25
N LEU A 79 5.52 0.35 2.48
CA LEU A 79 4.90 -0.21 3.67
C LEU A 79 3.70 0.66 4.04
N VAL A 80 2.57 0.02 4.35
CA VAL A 80 1.33 0.68 4.74
C VAL A 80 0.80 0.01 6.01
N ARG A 81 0.46 0.80 7.02
CA ARG A 81 -0.15 0.31 8.26
C ARG A 81 -1.61 0.73 8.34
N LEU A 82 -2.46 -0.22 8.72
CA LEU A 82 -3.88 0.01 8.85
C LEU A 82 -4.48 -0.74 10.04
N ASP A 83 -5.50 -0.15 10.65
CA ASP A 83 -6.22 -0.69 11.80
C ASP A 83 -7.44 -1.54 11.39
N ARG A 84 -8.15 -2.09 12.39
CA ARG A 84 -9.36 -2.91 12.22
C ARG A 84 -10.53 -2.19 11.56
N ASN A 85 -10.50 -0.86 11.57
CA ASN A 85 -11.48 0.01 10.94
C ASN A 85 -11.02 0.45 9.54
N LEU A 86 -9.96 -0.19 9.00
CA LEU A 86 -9.37 0.10 7.70
C LEU A 86 -8.80 1.52 7.58
N GLN A 87 -8.51 2.16 8.71
CA GLN A 87 -7.89 3.48 8.74
C GLN A 87 -6.39 3.33 8.56
N ILE A 88 -5.82 4.05 7.60
CA ILE A 88 -4.37 4.08 7.37
C ILE A 88 -3.72 4.96 8.45
N SER A 89 -2.85 4.37 9.26
CA SER A 89 -2.15 5.08 10.34
C SER A 89 -0.75 5.55 9.92
N ALA A 90 -0.11 4.86 8.97
CA ALA A 90 1.19 5.24 8.42
C ALA A 90 1.41 4.63 7.03
N TYR A 91 2.21 5.30 6.20
CA TYR A 91 2.74 4.73 4.96
C TYR A 91 4.05 5.39 4.55
N GLY A 92 4.89 4.67 3.80
CA GLY A 92 6.14 5.21 3.27
C GLY A 92 6.89 4.20 2.39
N LEU A 93 7.95 4.67 1.74
CA LEU A 93 8.86 3.78 1.01
C LEU A 93 9.51 2.80 1.98
N LYS A 94 9.48 1.51 1.65
CA LYS A 94 10.03 0.43 2.49
C LYS A 94 11.51 0.67 2.82
N ASP A 95 12.30 1.12 1.86
CA ASP A 95 13.73 1.37 2.04
C ASP A 95 14.01 2.59 2.93
N SER A 96 13.04 3.49 3.11
CA SER A 96 13.13 4.62 4.04
C SER A 96 12.70 4.27 5.47
N VAL A 97 12.15 3.07 5.69
CA VAL A 97 11.73 2.57 7.02
C VAL A 97 12.86 1.80 7.72
N THR A 98 14.00 1.57 7.05
CA THR A 98 15.19 0.92 7.64
C THR A 98 16.28 1.95 7.97
N THR A 99 16.12 2.76 9.02
CA THR A 99 17.27 3.29 9.77
C THR A 99 16.83 3.71 11.18
N SER A 100 17.05 2.84 12.15
CA SER A 100 17.36 3.16 13.55
C SER A 100 17.94 1.87 14.13
N GLU A 101 19.24 1.67 13.93
CA GLU A 101 20.06 0.80 14.80
C GLU A 101 20.17 1.44 16.19
#